data_AF-A0A9Q0ILL2-F1
#
_entry.id   AF-A0A9Q0ILL2-F1
#
_cell.length_a   1.000
_cell.length_b   1.000
_cell.length_c   1.000
_cell.angle_alpha   90.00
_cell.angle_beta   90.00
_cell.angle_gamma   90.00
#
_symmetry.space_group_name_H-M   'P 1'
#
loop_
_entity.id
_entity.type
_entity.pdbx_description
1 polymer ?
#
loop_
_entity_poly.entity_id
_entity_poly.type
_entity_poly.pdbx_seq_one_letter_code
_entity_poly.pdbx_strand_id
1 'polypeptide(L)'
;MTSWTSCLPSSPLSACPHPVYVLITLLKAENPNKYRDIVPFLRPFHAQCVRMSAIYKRYKGSELGDVIVAGGVIAEGSVDRALKGKHYKRGLRCLSLMYEALLSQLVKGRLVPNLADETRENLEILRDTSLSKESHAAAHVALEDDADLESLITNLFTQVEASDMADYWRDFLSMTDVLMQNVHAVHICNWDECHARRSPGRTRRELLTWSGALSRQ
;
A
#
# COMPACT_ATOMS: atom_id res chain seq x y z
N MET A 1 17.11 18.04 -0.40
CA MET A 1 15.95 18.43 -1.23
C MET A 1 16.19 17.90 -2.64
N THR A 2 15.71 16.70 -2.95
CA THR A 2 15.79 16.11 -4.30
C THR A 2 14.53 16.48 -5.07
N SER A 3 14.68 16.94 -6.32
CA SER A 3 13.58 17.47 -7.14
C SER A 3 12.71 16.35 -7.70
N TRP A 4 11.40 16.45 -7.46
CA TRP A 4 10.36 15.49 -7.86
C TRP A 4 9.76 15.83 -9.24
N THR A 5 10.49 16.52 -10.10
CA THR A 5 9.96 17.14 -11.33
C THR A 5 9.95 16.22 -12.55
N SER A 6 10.61 15.06 -12.53
CA SER A 6 10.87 14.27 -13.74
C SER A 6 9.90 13.11 -14.02
N CYS A 7 8.82 12.95 -13.26
CA CYS A 7 7.99 11.73 -13.31
C CYS A 7 6.55 11.95 -13.78
N LEU A 8 6.36 12.81 -14.79
CA LEU A 8 5.04 13.05 -15.39
C LEU A 8 4.83 12.20 -16.66
N PRO A 9 3.63 11.62 -16.86
CA PRO A 9 3.29 10.95 -18.11
C PRO A 9 3.29 11.92 -19.28
N SER A 10 3.53 11.43 -20.49
CA SER A 10 3.54 12.16 -21.77
C SER A 10 2.16 12.71 -22.21
N SER A 11 1.13 12.60 -21.38
CA SER A 11 -0.21 13.16 -21.60
C SER A 11 -0.28 14.62 -21.11
N PRO A 12 -1.32 15.42 -21.42
CA PRO A 12 -1.42 16.83 -21.00
C PRO A 12 -1.79 16.97 -19.51
N LEU A 13 -1.15 16.20 -18.64
CA LEU A 13 -1.32 16.21 -17.19
C LEU A 13 -0.34 17.23 -16.60
N SER A 14 -0.83 18.44 -16.33
CA SER A 14 -0.06 19.43 -15.59
C SER A 14 -0.12 19.10 -14.09
N ALA A 15 1.01 18.71 -13.50
CA ALA A 15 1.13 18.56 -12.05
C ALA A 15 1.12 19.93 -11.36
N CYS A 16 0.04 20.22 -10.68
CA CYS A 16 -0.17 21.51 -10.05
C CYS A 16 0.11 21.46 -8.53
N PRO A 17 0.73 22.50 -7.94
CA PRO A 17 0.78 22.66 -6.49
C PRO A 17 -0.64 22.81 -5.92
N HIS A 18 -0.83 22.49 -4.63
CA HIS A 18 -2.15 22.40 -3.99
C HIS A 18 -3.05 23.64 -4.21
N PRO A 19 -2.59 24.89 -4.09
CA PRO A 19 -3.44 26.06 -4.33
C PRO A 19 -3.96 26.14 -5.77
N VAL A 20 -3.12 25.78 -6.75
CA VAL A 20 -3.48 25.77 -8.17
C VAL A 20 -4.44 24.63 -8.47
N TYR A 21 -4.24 23.45 -7.85
CA TYR A 21 -5.18 22.35 -7.94
C TYR A 21 -6.58 22.75 -7.44
N VAL A 22 -6.66 23.33 -6.23
CA VAL A 22 -7.93 23.78 -5.65
C VAL A 22 -8.62 24.80 -6.55
N LEU A 23 -7.88 25.79 -7.07
CA LEU A 23 -8.41 26.79 -7.98
C LEU A 23 -8.97 26.17 -9.27
N ILE A 24 -8.24 25.25 -9.91
CA ILE A 24 -8.70 24.57 -11.12
C ILE A 24 -9.94 23.72 -10.83
N THR A 25 -9.97 23.01 -9.70
CA THR A 25 -11.14 22.22 -9.29
C THR A 25 -12.37 23.10 -9.06
N LEU A 26 -12.22 24.25 -8.43
CA LEU A 26 -13.30 25.22 -8.23
C LEU A 26 -13.80 25.78 -9.58
N LEU A 27 -12.89 26.26 -10.43
CA LEU A 27 -13.25 26.77 -11.77
C LEU A 27 -13.96 25.71 -12.62
N LYS A 28 -13.55 24.44 -12.51
CA LYS A 28 -14.20 23.33 -13.21
C LYS A 28 -15.57 23.01 -12.63
N ALA A 29 -15.77 23.12 -11.31
CA ALA A 29 -17.07 22.95 -10.68
C ALA A 29 -18.06 24.06 -11.09
N GLU A 30 -17.58 25.30 -11.20
CA GLU A 30 -18.39 26.45 -11.64
C GLU A 30 -18.71 26.40 -13.15
N ASN A 31 -17.81 25.87 -13.99
CA ASN A 31 -17.95 25.87 -15.44
C ASN A 31 -17.61 24.49 -16.06
N PRO A 32 -18.44 23.46 -15.83
CA PRO A 32 -18.12 22.08 -16.17
C PRO A 32 -17.94 21.85 -17.69
N ASN A 33 -18.73 22.53 -18.52
CA ASN A 33 -18.66 22.40 -19.98
C ASN A 33 -17.40 23.05 -20.58
N LYS A 34 -16.90 24.13 -19.97
CA LYS A 34 -15.75 24.90 -20.47
C LYS A 34 -14.40 24.25 -20.14
N TYR A 35 -14.32 23.58 -18.99
CA TYR A 35 -13.09 22.99 -18.47
C TYR A 35 -13.15 21.46 -18.41
N ARG A 36 -14.00 20.83 -19.24
CA ARG A 36 -14.22 19.38 -19.25
C ARG A 36 -12.90 18.61 -19.40
N ASP A 37 -12.05 19.07 -20.31
CA ASP A 37 -10.83 18.38 -20.74
C ASP A 37 -9.62 18.67 -19.83
N ILE A 38 -9.75 19.62 -18.88
CA ILE A 38 -8.70 19.87 -17.89
C ILE A 38 -8.81 18.83 -16.78
N VAL A 39 -7.80 17.98 -16.65
CA VAL A 39 -7.66 17.04 -15.53
C VAL A 39 -6.57 17.58 -14.60
N PRO A 40 -6.92 18.32 -13.53
CA PRO A 40 -5.92 18.81 -12.60
C PRO A 40 -5.28 17.61 -11.89
N PHE A 41 -3.96 17.50 -11.97
CA PHE A 41 -3.22 16.47 -11.25
C PHE A 41 -2.57 17.12 -10.03
N LEU A 42 -3.05 16.76 -8.84
CA LEU A 42 -2.41 17.16 -7.60
C LEU A 42 -1.07 16.44 -7.52
N ARG A 43 0.03 17.17 -7.24
CA ARG A 43 1.35 16.54 -7.11
C ARG A 43 1.29 15.32 -6.18
N PRO A 44 2.00 14.22 -6.51
CA PRO A 44 1.79 12.94 -5.85
C PRO A 44 1.90 12.99 -4.33
N PHE A 45 2.85 13.77 -3.80
CA PHE A 45 2.99 13.99 -2.36
C PHE A 45 1.70 14.48 -1.68
N HIS A 46 1.03 15.48 -2.26
CA HIS A 46 -0.20 16.01 -1.67
C HIS A 46 -1.36 15.02 -1.83
N ALA A 47 -1.44 14.32 -2.96
CA ALA A 47 -2.43 13.26 -3.16
C ALA A 47 -2.28 12.13 -2.13
N GLN A 48 -1.04 11.73 -1.83
CA GLN A 48 -0.72 10.74 -0.80
C GLN A 48 -1.12 11.25 0.60
N CYS A 49 -0.74 12.47 0.98
CA CYS A 49 -1.14 13.07 2.26
C CYS A 49 -2.67 13.17 2.41
N VAL A 50 -3.39 13.54 1.35
CA VAL A 50 -4.86 13.57 1.34
C VAL A 50 -5.43 12.17 1.53
N ARG A 51 -4.89 11.16 0.83
CA ARG A 51 -5.34 9.76 0.97
C ARG A 51 -5.04 9.22 2.38
N MET A 52 -3.87 9.50 2.95
CA MET A 52 -3.56 9.17 4.35
C MET A 52 -4.58 9.78 5.31
N SER A 53 -4.87 11.08 5.15
CA SER A 53 -5.88 11.74 5.99
C SER A 53 -7.29 11.19 5.78
N ALA A 54 -7.64 10.74 4.57
CA ALA A 54 -8.94 10.14 4.28
C ALA A 54 -9.08 8.78 4.96
N ILE A 55 -8.06 7.93 4.87
CA ILE A 55 -7.98 6.66 5.61
C ILE A 55 -8.15 6.97 7.10
N TYR A 56 -7.29 7.82 7.66
CA TYR A 56 -7.37 8.13 9.08
C TYR A 56 -8.75 8.65 9.53
N LYS A 57 -9.40 9.53 8.76
CA LYS A 57 -10.74 10.03 9.11
C LYS A 57 -11.80 8.93 9.11
N ARG A 58 -11.73 7.99 8.16
CA ARG A 58 -12.67 6.87 8.06
C ARG A 58 -12.50 5.88 9.21
N TYR A 59 -11.25 5.62 9.60
CA TYR A 59 -10.88 4.70 10.67
C TYR A 59 -10.67 5.39 12.03
N LYS A 60 -11.10 6.64 12.16
CA LYS A 60 -10.99 7.38 13.41
C LYS A 60 -12.03 6.86 14.39
N GLY A 61 -11.59 6.46 15.58
CA GLY A 61 -12.46 5.90 16.62
C GLY A 61 -12.57 4.38 16.58
N SER A 62 -11.91 3.69 15.65
CA SER A 62 -11.77 2.23 15.66
C SER A 62 -10.50 1.74 16.34
N GLU A 63 -9.98 2.53 17.29
CA GLU A 63 -8.75 2.23 18.05
C GLU A 63 -7.49 2.02 17.19
N LEU A 64 -7.54 2.35 15.89
CA LEU A 64 -6.39 2.24 14.99
C LEU A 64 -5.19 3.01 15.55
N GLY A 65 -5.43 4.20 16.11
CA GLY A 65 -4.42 4.99 16.77
C GLY A 65 -3.83 4.28 17.99
N ASP A 66 -4.68 3.69 18.83
CA ASP A 66 -4.30 3.05 20.08
C ASP A 66 -3.49 1.78 19.83
N VAL A 67 -3.86 0.98 18.82
CA VAL A 67 -3.08 -0.19 18.39
C VAL A 67 -1.68 0.21 17.94
N ILE A 68 -1.55 1.28 17.16
CA ILE A 68 -0.26 1.76 16.66
C ILE A 68 0.60 2.32 17.80
N VAL A 69 0.00 2.95 18.81
CA VAL A 69 0.67 3.42 20.03
C VAL A 69 1.13 2.26 20.89
N ALA A 70 0.23 1.30 21.17
CA ALA A 70 0.52 0.11 21.95
C ALA A 70 1.63 -0.74 21.30
N GLY A 71 1.66 -0.79 19.97
CA GLY A 71 2.75 -1.41 19.20
C GLY A 71 4.07 -0.64 19.20
N GLY A 72 4.17 0.50 19.89
CA GLY A 72 5.41 1.29 20.01
C GLY A 72 5.86 1.99 18.73
N VAL A 73 5.01 2.05 17.70
CA VAL A 73 5.35 2.63 16.40
C VAL A 73 5.41 4.16 16.48
N ILE A 74 4.54 4.75 17.30
CA ILE A 74 4.43 6.20 17.47
C ILE A 74 4.01 6.56 18.89
N ALA A 75 4.50 7.70 19.38
CA ALA A 75 4.05 8.25 20.65
C ALA A 75 2.60 8.77 20.54
N GLU A 76 1.81 8.58 21.59
CA GLU A 76 0.39 8.95 21.67
C GLU A 76 0.09 10.37 21.17
N GLY A 77 0.83 11.38 21.68
CA GLY A 77 0.69 12.79 21.27
C GLY A 77 1.08 13.12 19.82
N SER A 78 1.51 12.13 19.03
CA SER A 78 1.92 12.28 17.63
C SER A 78 1.04 11.54 16.64
N VAL A 79 0.20 10.59 17.08
CA VAL A 79 -0.67 9.75 16.23
C VAL A 79 -1.48 10.60 15.25
N ASP A 80 -2.26 11.52 15.80
CA ASP A 80 -3.18 12.37 15.05
C ASP A 80 -2.49 13.18 13.96
N ARG A 81 -1.30 13.71 14.26
CA ARG A 81 -0.53 14.52 13.30
C ARG A 81 0.08 13.63 12.21
N ALA A 82 0.59 12.46 12.56
CA ALA A 82 1.16 11.53 11.61
C ALA A 82 0.10 10.97 10.65
N LEU A 83 -1.02 10.47 11.16
CA LEU A 83 -2.08 9.85 10.36
C LEU A 83 -2.86 10.87 9.52
N LYS A 84 -2.89 12.15 9.91
CA LYS A 84 -3.37 13.27 9.05
C LYS A 84 -2.39 13.66 7.94
N GLY A 85 -1.24 13.00 7.83
CA GLY A 85 -0.22 13.29 6.82
C GLY A 85 0.70 14.47 7.15
N LYS A 86 0.59 15.11 8.34
CA LYS A 86 1.50 16.21 8.74
C LYS A 86 2.94 15.73 8.91
N HIS A 87 3.11 14.48 9.35
CA HIS A 87 4.39 13.80 9.38
C HIS A 87 4.38 12.66 8.37
N TYR A 88 4.47 13.00 7.09
CA TYR A 88 4.32 12.08 5.95
C TYR A 88 5.00 10.72 6.16
N LYS A 89 6.33 10.68 6.35
CA LYS A 89 7.09 9.44 6.51
C LYS A 89 6.57 8.60 7.69
N ARG A 90 6.24 9.26 8.79
CA ARG A 90 5.80 8.59 10.02
C ARG A 90 4.38 8.02 9.85
N GLY A 91 3.47 8.80 9.27
CA GLY A 91 2.12 8.33 9.00
C GLY A 91 2.10 7.21 7.96
N LEU A 92 2.92 7.31 6.92
CA LEU A 92 3.04 6.26 5.92
C LEU A 92 3.53 4.95 6.57
N ARG A 93 4.59 5.02 7.40
CA ARG A 93 5.09 3.86 8.15
C ARG A 93 4.02 3.24 9.06
N CYS A 94 3.22 4.07 9.74
CA CYS A 94 2.13 3.58 10.58
C CYS A 94 1.09 2.77 9.78
N LEU A 95 0.64 3.31 8.64
CA LEU A 95 -0.32 2.64 7.78
C LEU A 95 0.25 1.38 7.13
N SER A 96 1.51 1.41 6.66
CA SER A 96 2.19 0.24 6.11
C SER A 96 2.31 -0.88 7.14
N LEU A 97 2.72 -0.57 8.38
CA LEU A 97 2.83 -1.58 9.43
C LEU A 97 1.48 -2.17 9.81
N MET A 98 0.42 -1.37 9.91
CA MET A 98 -0.92 -1.89 10.17
C MET A 98 -1.40 -2.80 9.04
N TYR A 99 -1.19 -2.37 7.80
CA TYR A 99 -1.51 -3.16 6.60
C TYR A 99 -0.76 -4.51 6.61
N GLU A 100 0.56 -4.49 6.80
CA GLU A 100 1.40 -5.68 6.89
C GLU A 100 0.98 -6.59 8.06
N ALA A 101 0.63 -6.03 9.21
CA ALA A 101 0.19 -6.78 10.37
C ALA A 101 -1.14 -7.51 10.11
N LEU A 102 -2.13 -6.82 9.54
CA LEU A 102 -3.43 -7.42 9.20
C LEU A 102 -3.29 -8.52 8.14
N LEU A 103 -2.53 -8.26 7.07
CA LEU A 103 -2.21 -9.27 6.07
C LEU A 103 -1.47 -10.46 6.66
N SER A 104 -0.48 -10.20 7.52
CA SER A 104 0.27 -11.26 8.20
C SER A 104 -0.63 -12.12 9.09
N GLN A 105 -1.62 -11.52 9.77
CA GLN A 105 -2.59 -12.28 10.57
C GLN A 105 -3.48 -13.16 9.69
N LEU A 106 -3.96 -12.64 8.55
CA LEU A 106 -4.73 -13.43 7.58
C LEU A 106 -3.91 -14.61 7.05
N VAL A 107 -2.65 -14.38 6.67
CA VAL A 107 -1.76 -15.42 6.17
C VAL A 107 -1.42 -16.45 7.25
N LYS A 108 -1.01 -16.01 8.44
CA LYS A 108 -0.64 -16.94 9.53
C LYS A 108 -1.82 -17.75 10.05
N GLY A 109 -2.97 -17.10 10.25
CA GLY A 109 -4.13 -17.72 10.88
C GLY A 109 -4.90 -18.69 9.99
N ARG A 110 -4.77 -18.57 8.66
CA ARG A 110 -5.60 -19.33 7.71
C ARG A 110 -4.80 -20.15 6.69
N LEU A 111 -3.56 -19.74 6.36
CA LEU A 111 -2.92 -20.19 5.12
C LEU A 111 -1.66 -21.04 5.32
N VAL A 112 -0.80 -20.71 6.29
CA VAL A 112 0.38 -21.53 6.62
C VAL A 112 0.06 -23.03 6.86
N PRO A 113 -1.04 -23.41 7.55
CA PRO A 113 -1.34 -24.83 7.76
C PRO A 113 -1.89 -25.56 6.52
N ASN A 114 -2.34 -24.85 5.48
CA ASN A 114 -2.94 -25.43 4.28
C ASN A 114 -1.99 -25.47 3.08
N LEU A 115 -0.76 -24.97 3.24
CA LEU A 115 0.28 -25.01 2.21
C LEU A 115 0.97 -26.38 2.18
N ALA A 116 1.38 -26.81 0.98
CA ALA A 116 2.29 -27.93 0.82
C ALA A 116 3.58 -27.69 1.62
N ASP A 117 4.17 -28.76 2.13
CA ASP A 117 5.36 -28.66 3.00
C ASP A 117 6.56 -28.03 2.26
N GLU A 118 6.70 -28.26 0.95
CA GLU A 118 7.73 -27.65 0.10
C GLU A 118 7.57 -26.12 -0.01
N THR A 119 6.35 -25.64 -0.26
CA THR A 119 6.07 -24.20 -0.30
C THR A 119 6.29 -23.56 1.07
N ARG A 120 5.94 -24.27 2.16
CA ARG A 120 6.17 -23.80 3.53
C ARG A 120 7.65 -23.68 3.86
N GLU A 121 8.45 -24.68 3.51
CA GLU A 121 9.90 -24.68 3.71
C GLU A 121 10.58 -23.53 2.96
N ASN A 122 10.22 -23.30 1.70
CA ASN A 122 10.73 -22.17 0.92
C ASN A 122 10.35 -20.81 1.54
N LEU A 123 9.14 -20.66 2.08
CA LEU A 123 8.74 -19.45 2.80
C LEU A 123 9.51 -19.27 4.11
N GLU A 124 9.83 -20.35 4.81
CA GLU A 124 10.67 -20.30 6.02
C GLU A 124 12.11 -19.90 5.70
N ILE A 125 12.67 -20.39 4.59
CA ILE A 125 13.99 -19.97 4.08
C ILE A 125 14.02 -18.46 3.82
N LEU A 126 12.97 -17.91 3.18
CA LEU A 126 12.87 -16.47 2.93
C LEU A 126 12.71 -15.63 4.21
N ARG A 127 12.13 -16.21 5.26
CA ARG A 127 11.95 -15.54 6.56
C ARG A 127 13.25 -15.56 7.38
N ASP A 128 14.08 -16.57 7.21
CA ASP A 128 15.31 -16.73 7.98
C ASP A 128 16.42 -15.81 7.45
N THR A 129 16.67 -14.73 8.20
CA THR A 129 17.70 -13.75 7.90
C THR A 129 19.13 -14.26 8.12
N SER A 130 19.31 -15.44 8.72
CA SER A 130 20.62 -16.04 8.96
C SER A 130 21.15 -16.85 7.77
N LEU A 131 20.28 -17.19 6.81
CA LEU A 131 20.64 -17.97 5.64
C LEU A 131 21.36 -17.16 4.56
N SER A 132 22.02 -17.88 3.64
CA SER A 132 22.78 -17.27 2.56
C SER A 132 21.87 -16.60 1.52
N LYS A 133 22.41 -15.61 0.81
CA LYS A 133 21.71 -14.97 -0.32
C LYS A 133 21.39 -15.96 -1.45
N GLU A 134 22.19 -17.02 -1.61
CA GLU A 134 21.96 -18.05 -2.62
C GLU A 134 20.76 -18.91 -2.26
N SER A 135 20.62 -19.28 -0.98
CA SER A 135 19.44 -19.97 -0.46
C SER A 135 18.17 -19.14 -0.63
N HIS A 136 18.25 -17.82 -0.36
CA HIS A 136 17.13 -16.90 -0.60
C HIS A 136 16.78 -16.78 -2.09
N ALA A 137 17.77 -16.72 -2.97
CA ALA A 137 17.53 -16.64 -4.42
C ALA A 137 16.88 -17.93 -4.95
N ALA A 138 17.34 -19.10 -4.50
CA ALA A 138 16.77 -20.38 -4.88
C ALA A 138 15.31 -20.51 -4.42
N ALA A 139 15.02 -20.16 -3.16
CA ALA A 139 13.65 -20.15 -2.64
C ALA A 139 12.75 -19.15 -3.37
N HIS A 140 13.28 -17.97 -3.74
CA HIS A 140 12.53 -16.99 -4.52
C HIS A 140 12.17 -17.52 -5.90
N VAL A 141 13.10 -18.20 -6.60
CA VAL A 141 12.84 -18.80 -7.92
C VAL A 141 11.81 -19.92 -7.80
N ALA A 142 11.93 -20.79 -6.80
CA ALA A 142 10.97 -21.87 -6.56
C ALA A 142 9.53 -21.35 -6.35
N LEU A 143 9.39 -20.23 -5.64
CA LEU A 143 8.09 -19.62 -5.35
C LEU A 143 7.55 -18.73 -6.48
N GLU A 144 8.36 -18.38 -7.48
CA GLU A 144 7.96 -17.48 -8.57
C GLU A 144 6.92 -18.11 -9.49
N ASP A 145 6.90 -19.44 -9.62
CA ASP A 145 5.93 -20.20 -10.43
C ASP A 145 5.10 -21.22 -9.62
N ASP A 146 5.19 -21.18 -8.28
CA ASP A 146 4.43 -22.03 -7.37
C ASP A 146 2.89 -21.80 -7.50
N ALA A 147 2.19 -22.85 -7.94
CA ALA A 147 0.75 -22.83 -8.19
C ALA A 147 -0.09 -22.79 -6.91
N ASP A 148 0.43 -23.36 -5.82
CA ASP A 148 -0.24 -23.35 -4.52
C ASP A 148 -0.26 -21.93 -3.97
N LEU A 149 0.84 -21.18 -4.12
CA LEU A 149 0.98 -19.78 -3.75
C LEU A 149 0.08 -18.88 -4.62
N GLU A 150 -0.02 -19.12 -5.93
CA GLU A 150 -0.96 -18.39 -6.81
C GLU A 150 -2.43 -18.61 -6.40
N SER A 151 -2.79 -19.86 -6.15
CA SER A 151 -4.11 -20.23 -5.65
C SER A 151 -4.39 -19.58 -4.28
N LEU A 152 -3.37 -19.55 -3.40
CA LEU A 152 -3.42 -18.92 -2.08
C LEU A 152 -3.75 -17.43 -2.18
N ILE A 153 -3.01 -16.74 -3.04
CA ILE A 153 -3.12 -15.31 -3.29
C ILE A 153 -4.51 -14.96 -3.81
N THR A 154 -5.02 -15.77 -4.74
CA THR A 154 -6.33 -15.59 -5.36
C THR A 154 -7.48 -15.84 -4.36
N ASN A 155 -7.29 -16.76 -3.42
CA ASN A 155 -8.31 -17.17 -2.45
C ASN A 155 -8.18 -16.52 -1.06
N LEU A 156 -7.16 -15.68 -0.83
CA LEU A 156 -6.85 -15.08 0.48
C LEU A 156 -8.06 -14.42 1.16
N PHE A 157 -8.93 -13.76 0.38
CA PHE A 157 -10.08 -13.01 0.89
C PHE A 157 -11.42 -13.75 0.74
N THR A 158 -11.47 -14.85 -0.02
CA THR A 158 -12.72 -15.59 -0.32
C THR A 158 -13.19 -16.43 0.86
N GLN A 159 -12.25 -16.89 1.70
CA GLN A 159 -12.55 -17.71 2.87
C GLN A 159 -12.72 -16.91 4.18
N VAL A 160 -12.62 -15.58 4.12
CA VAL A 160 -12.87 -14.74 5.30
C VAL A 160 -14.38 -14.63 5.49
N GLU A 161 -14.87 -15.09 6.65
CA GLU A 161 -16.29 -15.01 7.02
C GLU A 161 -16.81 -13.60 6.80
N ALA A 162 -17.89 -13.49 6.01
CA ALA A 162 -18.54 -12.23 5.77
C ALA A 162 -19.13 -11.73 7.09
N SER A 163 -18.48 -10.72 7.65
CA SER A 163 -18.94 -10.00 8.84
C SER A 163 -18.66 -8.52 8.62
N ASP A 164 -19.45 -7.66 9.26
CA ASP A 164 -19.27 -6.21 9.19
C ASP A 164 -17.85 -5.80 9.59
N MET A 165 -17.25 -6.52 10.55
CA MET A 165 -15.87 -6.28 10.98
C MET A 165 -14.84 -6.72 9.93
N ALA A 166 -15.06 -7.86 9.26
CA ALA A 166 -14.18 -8.30 8.19
C ALA A 166 -14.24 -7.35 6.99
N ASP A 167 -15.43 -6.89 6.60
CA ASP A 167 -15.60 -5.93 5.51
C ASP A 167 -14.99 -4.56 5.84
N TYR A 168 -15.11 -4.13 7.10
CA TYR A 168 -14.44 -2.94 7.60
C TYR A 168 -12.91 -3.01 7.43
N TRP A 169 -12.27 -4.09 7.84
CA TRP A 169 -10.81 -4.21 7.69
C TRP A 169 -10.35 -4.56 6.27
N ARG A 170 -11.20 -5.21 5.46
CA ARG A 170 -10.95 -5.40 4.01
C ARG A 170 -10.90 -4.06 3.29
N ASP A 171 -11.83 -3.15 3.62
CA ASP A 171 -11.82 -1.79 3.06
C ASP A 171 -10.57 -1.01 3.50
N PHE A 172 -10.08 -1.22 4.74
CA PHE A 172 -8.83 -0.62 5.21
C PHE A 172 -7.64 -1.09 4.37
N LEU A 173 -7.56 -2.41 4.15
CA LEU A 173 -6.52 -3.03 3.34
C LEU A 173 -6.57 -2.49 1.91
N SER A 174 -7.76 -2.42 1.29
CA SER A 174 -7.93 -1.90 -0.06
C SER A 174 -7.51 -0.43 -0.18
N MET A 175 -7.96 0.44 0.73
CA MET A 175 -7.59 1.86 0.69
C MET A 175 -6.08 2.07 0.89
N THR A 176 -5.47 1.28 1.78
CA THR A 176 -4.04 1.38 2.10
C THR A 176 -3.18 0.81 0.98
N ASP A 177 -3.59 -0.28 0.34
CA ASP A 177 -2.95 -0.87 -0.83
C ASP A 177 -2.86 0.17 -1.97
N VAL A 178 -3.97 0.83 -2.30
CA VAL A 178 -4.00 1.89 -3.32
C VAL A 178 -3.08 3.08 -2.95
N LEU A 179 -2.88 3.36 -1.66
CA LEU A 179 -1.87 4.32 -1.21
C LEU A 179 -0.45 3.81 -1.46
N MET A 180 -0.14 2.57 -1.06
CA MET A 180 1.19 1.98 -1.21
C MET A 180 1.61 1.83 -2.67
N GLN A 181 0.70 1.36 -3.54
CA GLN A 181 0.93 1.30 -4.98
C GLN A 181 1.22 2.68 -5.57
N ASN A 182 0.50 3.71 -5.13
CA ASN A 182 0.76 5.08 -5.57
C ASN A 182 2.15 5.57 -5.13
N VAL A 183 2.54 5.32 -3.88
CA VAL A 183 3.89 5.67 -3.38
C VAL A 183 4.96 4.95 -4.19
N HIS A 184 4.78 3.66 -4.45
CA HIS A 184 5.70 2.87 -5.25
C HIS A 184 5.83 3.42 -6.67
N ALA A 185 4.71 3.60 -7.39
CA ALA A 185 4.68 4.12 -8.75
C ALA A 185 5.37 5.47 -8.90
N VAL A 186 5.20 6.35 -7.89
CA VAL A 186 5.86 7.66 -7.84
C VAL A 186 7.37 7.53 -7.64
N HIS A 187 7.83 6.58 -6.83
CA HIS A 187 9.26 6.34 -6.62
C HIS A 187 9.94 5.73 -7.86
N ILE A 188 9.27 4.84 -8.57
CA ILE A 188 9.82 4.17 -9.76
C ILE A 188 9.53 4.94 -11.07
N CYS A 189 8.71 5.99 -11.00
CA CYS A 189 8.28 6.81 -12.14
C CYS A 189 7.64 5.99 -13.28
N ASN A 190 6.96 4.89 -12.93
CA ASN A 190 6.27 3.98 -13.83
C ASN A 190 4.78 3.93 -13.48
N TRP A 191 4.00 4.79 -14.14
CA TRP A 191 2.56 4.92 -13.90
C TRP A 191 1.74 3.83 -14.60
N ASP A 192 2.24 3.25 -15.68
CA ASP A 192 1.59 2.16 -16.41
C ASP A 192 1.44 0.93 -15.52
N GLU A 193 2.44 0.68 -14.67
CA GLU A 193 2.39 -0.39 -13.67
C GLU A 193 1.34 -0.13 -12.58
N CYS A 194 1.12 1.13 -12.18
CA CYS A 194 0.08 1.51 -11.22
C CYS A 194 -1.34 1.27 -11.75
N HIS A 195 -1.54 1.43 -13.07
CA HIS A 195 -2.82 1.19 -13.73
C HIS A 195 -3.05 -0.29 -14.02
N ALA A 196 -2.00 -1.04 -14.38
CA ALA A 196 -2.06 -2.49 -14.62
C ALA A 196 -2.24 -3.31 -13.33
N ARG A 197 -1.80 -2.80 -12.17
CA ARG A 197 -1.96 -3.45 -10.84
C ARG A 197 -3.38 -3.44 -10.26
N ARG A 198 -4.34 -2.77 -10.90
CA ARG A 198 -5.76 -2.74 -10.47
C ARG A 198 -6.60 -3.95 -10.94
N SER A 199 -6.02 -4.87 -11.69
CA SER A 199 -6.71 -6.11 -12.11
C SER A 199 -6.64 -7.17 -11.00
N PRO A 200 -7.67 -8.03 -10.83
CA PRO A 200 -7.94 -8.79 -9.59
C PRO A 200 -6.96 -9.91 -9.23
N GLY A 201 -5.82 -10.03 -9.90
CA GLY A 201 -4.84 -11.09 -9.66
C GLY A 201 -3.44 -10.52 -9.54
N ARG A 202 -3.05 -10.00 -8.36
CA ARG A 202 -1.63 -9.71 -8.11
C ARG A 202 -1.22 -9.44 -6.66
N THR A 203 -1.36 -10.41 -5.77
CA THR A 203 -0.73 -10.37 -4.43
C THR A 203 0.72 -10.92 -4.44
N ARG A 204 1.20 -11.44 -5.59
CA ARG A 204 2.45 -12.24 -5.68
C ARG A 204 3.74 -11.43 -5.59
N ARG A 205 3.80 -10.29 -6.29
CA ARG A 205 5.03 -9.49 -6.38
C ARG A 205 5.28 -8.67 -5.10
N GLU A 206 4.26 -8.46 -4.28
CA GLU A 206 4.31 -7.64 -3.06
C GLU A 206 4.79 -8.44 -1.83
N LEU A 207 4.53 -9.73 -1.74
CA LEU A 207 5.08 -10.55 -0.64
C LEU A 207 6.60 -10.71 -0.71
N LEU A 208 7.17 -10.72 -1.93
CA LEU A 208 8.61 -10.97 -2.14
C LEU A 208 9.46 -9.68 -2.17
N THR A 209 8.91 -8.54 -2.61
CA THR A 209 9.68 -7.29 -2.75
C THR A 209 9.75 -6.45 -1.47
N TRP A 210 8.82 -6.60 -0.54
CA TRP A 210 8.83 -5.82 0.72
C TRP A 210 9.91 -6.27 1.71
N SER A 211 10.34 -7.54 1.68
CA SER A 211 11.48 -8.06 2.46
C SER A 211 12.83 -7.39 2.08
N GLY A 212 13.05 -7.12 0.79
CA GLY A 212 14.29 -6.54 0.29
C GLY A 212 14.39 -5.01 0.36
N ALA A 213 13.27 -4.29 0.44
CA ALA A 213 13.24 -2.83 0.40
C ALA A 213 13.42 -2.18 1.79
N LEU A 214 13.14 -2.89 2.87
CA LEU A 214 13.29 -2.41 4.26
C LEU A 214 14.68 -2.69 4.85
N SER A 215 15.51 -3.51 4.20
CA SER A 215 16.91 -3.78 4.61
C SER A 215 17.92 -2.76 4.07
N ARG A 216 17.45 -1.67 3.43
CA ARG A 216 18.26 -0.53 2.97
C ARG A 216 17.79 0.82 3.51
N GLN A 217 17.38 0.88 4.79
CA GLN A 217 17.31 2.12 5.57
C GLN A 217 17.94 1.92 6.94
#